data_AF-A0A8T6ZPI1-F1
#
_entry.id   AF-A0A8T6ZPI1-F1
#
_cell.length_a   1.000
_cell.length_b   1.000
_cell.length_c   1.000
_cell.angle_alpha   90.00
_cell.angle_beta   90.00
_cell.angle_gamma   90.00
#
_symmetry.space_group_name_H-M   'P 1'
#
loop_
_entity.id
_entity.type
_entity.pdbx_description
1 polymer ?
#
loop_
_entity_poly.entity_id
_entity_poly.type
_entity_poly.pdbx_seq_one_letter_code
_entity_poly.pdbx_strand_id
1 'polypeptide(L)' 'AYVSTIMPLEPGDVIATGTPTGVGAKLDPPTWLKAGDLVEIEVSGVGVLRNTVEDEQA' A
#
# COMPACT_ATOMS: atom_id res chain seq x y z
N ALA A 1 -9.96 -7.83 16.33
CA ALA A 1 -11.28 -7.89 17.01
C ALA A 1 -12.19 -6.72 16.65
N TYR A 2 -11.70 -5.48 16.50
CA TYR A 2 -12.57 -4.32 16.26
C TYR A 2 -13.42 -4.40 14.98
N VAL A 3 -12.83 -4.73 13.83
CA VAL A 3 -13.57 -4.76 12.54
C VAL A 3 -14.76 -5.73 12.57
N SER A 4 -14.63 -6.87 13.26
CA SER A 4 -15.71 -7.87 13.37
C SER A 4 -16.85 -7.46 14.32
N THR A 5 -16.76 -6.32 15.02
CA THR A 5 -17.88 -5.81 15.83
C THR A 5 -18.85 -4.94 15.02
N ILE A 6 -18.46 -4.53 13.81
CA ILE A 6 -19.24 -3.63 12.94
C ILE A 6 -19.73 -4.32 11.67
N MET A 7 -19.11 -5.43 11.25
CA MET A 7 -19.53 -6.25 10.11
C MET A 7 -19.05 -7.71 10.28
N PRO A 8 -19.75 -8.70 9.71
CA PRO A 8 -19.22 -10.07 9.62
C PRO A 8 -17.98 -10.11 8.71
N LEU A 9 -17.07 -11.05 8.98
CA LEU A 9 -15.90 -11.35 8.14
C LEU A 9 -16.07 -12.71 7.49
N GLU A 10 -15.65 -12.83 6.24
CA GLU A 10 -15.69 -14.05 5.46
C GLU A 10 -14.28 -14.66 5.26
N PRO A 11 -14.15 -15.99 5.14
CA PRO A 11 -12.89 -16.61 4.77
C PRO A 11 -12.40 -16.08 3.42
N GLY A 12 -11.20 -15.49 3.41
CA GLY A 12 -10.61 -14.86 2.23
C GLY A 12 -10.56 -13.34 2.30
N ASP A 13 -11.23 -12.73 3.27
CA ASP A 13 -11.14 -11.28 3.48
C ASP A 13 -9.70 -10.81 3.76
N VAL A 14 -9.32 -9.70 3.14
CA VAL A 14 -8.00 -9.07 3.30
C VAL A 14 -8.14 -7.74 4.04
N ILE A 15 -7.48 -7.63 5.20
CA ILE A 15 -7.45 -6.39 6.00
C ILE A 15 -6.10 -5.71 5.82
N ALA A 16 -6.09 -4.53 5.19
CA ALA A 16 -4.92 -3.67 5.13
C ALA A 16 -4.74 -2.95 6.49
N THR A 17 -3.74 -3.36 7.26
CA THR A 17 -3.57 -2.94 8.67
C THR A 17 -2.95 -1.55 8.86
N GLY A 18 -2.71 -0.82 7.77
CA GLY A 18 -2.12 0.53 7.78
C GLY A 18 -0.66 0.56 7.31
N THR A 19 -0.15 1.78 7.15
CA THR A 19 1.22 2.08 6.69
C THR A 19 1.99 2.86 7.77
N PRO A 20 3.31 2.67 7.91
CA PRO A 20 4.15 3.54 8.73
C PRO A 20 4.24 4.96 8.14
N THR A 21 5.02 5.82 8.81
CA THR A 21 5.32 7.18 8.34
C THR A 21 6.16 7.16 7.06
N GLY A 22 6.13 8.27 6.31
CA GLY A 22 6.93 8.43 5.08
C GLY A 22 6.13 8.39 3.77
N VAL A 23 4.79 8.37 3.84
CA VAL A 23 3.96 8.53 2.62
C VAL A 23 4.28 9.85 1.93
N GLY A 24 4.50 9.81 0.61
CA GLY A 24 4.99 10.96 -0.18
C GLY A 24 4.13 12.22 -0.05
N ALA A 25 2.82 12.06 0.15
CA ALA A 25 1.87 13.15 0.39
C ALA A 25 2.15 13.97 1.66
N LYS A 26 2.88 13.40 2.63
CA LYS A 26 3.23 14.05 3.92
C LYS A 26 4.66 14.60 3.95
N LEU A 27 5.38 14.55 2.83
CA LEU A 27 6.70 15.18 2.70
C LEU A 27 6.56 16.69 2.40
N ASP A 28 7.62 17.45 2.66
CA ASP A 28 7.72 18.87 2.30
C ASP A 28 8.99 19.12 1.47
N PRO A 29 8.87 19.30 0.13
CA PRO A 29 7.63 19.29 -0.65
C PRO A 29 7.02 17.88 -0.80
N PRO A 30 5.70 17.77 -1.04
CA PRO A 30 5.06 16.49 -1.34
C PRO A 30 5.67 15.82 -2.56
N THR A 31 5.87 14.51 -2.49
CA THR A 31 6.38 13.71 -3.61
C THR A 31 5.33 12.70 -4.04
N TRP A 32 5.07 12.64 -5.34
CA TRP A 32 4.08 11.76 -5.95
C TRP A 32 4.77 10.76 -6.88
N LEU A 33 4.11 9.61 -7.08
CA LEU A 33 4.57 8.60 -8.04
C LEU A 33 4.53 9.15 -9.47
N LYS A 34 5.45 8.67 -10.29
CA LYS A 34 5.57 9.00 -11.71
C LYS A 34 5.66 7.71 -12.52
N ALA A 35 5.25 7.76 -13.79
CA ALA A 35 5.47 6.66 -14.72
C ALA A 35 6.96 6.25 -14.75
N GLY A 36 7.19 4.94 -14.67
CA GLY A 36 8.52 4.33 -14.59
C GLY A 36 9.07 4.15 -13.18
N ASP A 37 8.44 4.71 -12.14
CA ASP A 37 8.87 4.47 -10.75
C ASP A 37 8.69 2.99 -10.39
N LEU A 38 9.69 2.39 -9.72
CA LEU A 38 9.60 1.06 -9.12
C LEU A 38 9.26 1.19 -7.63
N VAL A 39 8.09 0.71 -7.23
CA VAL A 39 7.67 0.66 -5.82
C VAL A 39 7.99 -0.71 -5.24
N GLU A 40 8.86 -0.75 -4.25
CA GLU A 40 9.20 -1.96 -3.49
C GLU A 40 8.68 -1.85 -2.05
N ILE A 41 8.01 -2.91 -1.59
CA ILE A 41 7.50 -3.03 -0.22
C ILE A 41 8.04 -4.34 0.35
N GLU A 42 8.71 -4.27 1.50
CA GLU A 42 9.27 -5.45 2.17
C GLU A 42 8.64 -5.66 3.54
N VAL A 43 8.32 -6.92 3.83
CA VAL A 43 7.99 -7.38 5.18
C VAL A 43 8.90 -8.55 5.52
N SER A 44 9.70 -8.40 6.57
CA SER A 44 10.64 -9.43 7.03
C SER A 44 9.92 -10.76 7.29
N GLY A 45 10.43 -11.84 6.70
CA GLY A 45 9.85 -13.18 6.82
C GLY A 45 8.64 -13.45 5.92
N VAL A 46 8.16 -12.46 5.17
CA VAL A 46 7.10 -12.63 4.15
C VAL A 46 7.69 -12.51 2.75
N GLY A 47 8.42 -11.43 2.47
CA GLY A 47 9.07 -11.18 1.18
C GLY A 47 8.99 -9.73 0.71
N VAL A 48 9.32 -9.53 -0.58
CA VAL A 48 9.30 -8.22 -1.25
C VAL A 48 8.25 -8.22 -2.36
N LEU A 49 7.35 -7.24 -2.33
CA LEU A 49 6.42 -6.93 -3.42
C LEU A 49 6.98 -5.78 -4.25
N ARG A 50 7.06 -5.97 -5.57
CA ARG A 50 7.60 -4.99 -6.52
C ARG A 50 6.55 -4.68 -7.59
N ASN A 51 6.27 -3.39 -7.82
CA ASN A 51 5.38 -2.94 -8.88
C ASN A 51 5.96 -1.71 -9.58
N THR A 52 5.97 -1.72 -10.91
CA THR A 52 6.32 -0.54 -11.71
C THR A 52 5.07 0.30 -11.95
N VAL A 53 5.20 1.62 -11.82
CA VAL A 53 4.11 2.58 -12.07
C VAL A 53 4.04 2.88 -13.56
N GLU A 54 2.84 2.86 -14.12
CA GLU A 54 2.56 3.30 -15.49
C GLU A 54 1.38 4.28 -15.47
N ASP A 55 1.46 5.33 -16.28
CA ASP A 55 0.33 6.22 -16.50
C ASP A 55 -0.71 5.52 -17.40
N GLU A 56 -1.98 5.88 -17.23
CA GLU A 56 -3.05 5.38 -18.09
C GLU A 56 -2.80 5.77 -19.56
N GLN A 57 -3.04 4.81 -20.46
CA GLN A 57 -2.91 5.05 -21.90
C GLN A 57 -4.11 5.86 -22.41
N ALA A 58 -3.86 6.79 -23.33
CA ALA A 58 -4.89 7.63 -23.95
C ALA A 58 -5.85 6.86 -24.85
#